data_AF-A0ABD1DMD3-F1
#
_entry.id   AF-A0ABD1DMD3-F1
#
_cell.length_a   1.000
_cell.length_b   1.000
_cell.length_c   1.000
_cell.angle_alpha   90.00
_cell.angle_beta   90.00
_cell.angle_gamma   90.00
#
_symmetry.space_group_name_H-M   'P 1'
#
loop_
_entity.id
_entity.type
_entity.pdbx_description
1 polymer ?
#
loop_
_entity_poly.entity_id
_entity_poly.type
_entity_poly.pdbx_seq_one_letter_code
_entity_poly.pdbx_strand_id
1 'polypeptide(L)'
;MLLFWFCTTFKNSIKSKINQEEVLYVDNTMFGGVPGRWRAWKLDEYGHKLQCGIIPNKLKVEEELRMLGDLQDVETTARRGSTSARRSFFKRIKPQRSSSRDSKELASFSNTHLSLYIDAVSLNDVGLCSYQRVERLEYKFRPVLVLGPLSECVIEKLCIDFPEQFHRCQPSQMRCTKEDMENGVQNNAIADYRRRGSLFEYTTIQSILDNKQHHCILDTIDNSYQLLFPE
;
A
#
# COMPACT_ATOMS: atom_id res chain seq x y z
N MET A 1 -4.65 -4.49 16.27
CA MET A 1 -3.99 -4.41 14.95
C MET A 1 -4.12 -2.99 14.44
N LEU A 2 -3.05 -2.38 13.93
CA LEU A 2 -3.13 -1.06 13.29
C LEU A 2 -3.52 -1.21 11.82
N LEU A 3 -4.46 -0.39 11.37
CA LEU A 3 -4.94 -0.34 9.99
C LEU A 3 -4.98 1.12 9.51
N PHE A 4 -4.49 1.39 8.31
CA PHE A 4 -4.74 2.64 7.61
C PHE A 4 -5.96 2.47 6.69
N TRP A 5 -6.89 3.42 6.72
CA TRP A 5 -8.16 3.34 6.00
C TRP A 5 -8.14 4.19 4.71
N PHE A 6 -8.37 3.57 3.54
CA PHE A 6 -8.36 4.25 2.23
C PHE A 6 -9.73 4.54 1.59
N CYS A 7 -10.86 4.08 2.13
CA CYS A 7 -12.14 4.05 1.38
C CYS A 7 -13.19 5.08 1.86
N THR A 8 -13.71 5.91 0.94
CA THR A 8 -14.63 7.06 1.19
C THR A 8 -16.10 6.65 1.22
N THR A 9 -16.45 5.51 0.61
CA THR A 9 -17.84 5.22 0.21
C THR A 9 -18.73 4.76 1.36
N PHE A 10 -18.16 4.44 2.52
CA PHE A 10 -18.89 3.93 3.68
C PHE A 10 -19.52 5.04 4.56
N LYS A 11 -20.17 6.04 3.95
CA LYS A 11 -20.82 7.16 4.69
C LYS A 11 -22.17 6.80 5.34
N ASN A 12 -22.79 5.67 5.01
CA ASN A 12 -24.20 5.43 5.36
C ASN A 12 -24.48 4.46 6.52
N SER A 13 -23.48 3.93 7.23
CA SER A 13 -23.75 3.04 8.39
C SER A 13 -22.85 3.29 9.61
N ILE A 14 -21.98 4.30 9.54
CA ILE A 14 -20.96 4.52 10.55
C ILE A 14 -21.37 5.69 11.45
N LYS A 15 -21.91 5.39 12.63
CA LYS A 15 -22.02 6.34 13.75
C LYS A 15 -20.63 6.65 14.35
N SER A 16 -19.64 6.98 13.54
CA SER A 16 -18.30 7.28 14.05
C SER A 16 -17.69 8.46 13.31
N LYS A 17 -17.09 9.38 14.06
CA LYS A 17 -16.33 10.53 13.53
C LYS A 17 -14.94 10.11 13.03
N ILE A 18 -14.80 8.87 12.57
CA ILE A 18 -13.54 8.35 12.03
C ILE A 18 -13.54 8.67 10.54
N ASN A 19 -12.53 9.40 10.09
CA ASN A 19 -12.39 9.77 8.70
C ASN A 19 -11.55 8.74 7.96
N GLN A 20 -11.68 8.76 6.63
CA GLN A 20 -10.69 8.12 5.77
C GLN A 20 -9.31 8.76 5.99
N GLU A 21 -8.26 8.01 5.66
CA GLU A 21 -6.85 8.41 5.75
C GLU A 21 -6.32 8.47 7.19
N GLU A 22 -7.04 7.85 8.12
CA GLU A 22 -6.64 7.73 9.52
C GLU A 22 -6.03 6.35 9.81
N VAL A 23 -5.01 6.32 10.67
CA VAL A 23 -4.52 5.09 11.29
C VAL A 23 -5.39 4.74 12.48
N LEU A 24 -5.91 3.51 12.49
CA LEU A 24 -6.83 2.98 13.48
C LEU A 24 -6.25 1.78 14.19
N TYR A 25 -6.49 1.69 15.50
CA TYR A 25 -6.24 0.48 16.26
C TYR A 25 -7.51 -0.36 16.41
N VAL A 26 -7.55 -1.51 15.73
CA VAL A 26 -8.62 -2.51 15.87
C VAL A 26 -8.31 -3.44 17.03
N ASP A 27 -9.22 -3.48 18.01
CA ASP A 27 -9.08 -4.31 19.21
C ASP A 27 -10.11 -5.45 19.28
N ASN A 28 -11.18 -5.38 18.49
CA ASN A 28 -12.20 -6.42 18.42
C ASN A 28 -12.73 -6.54 16.99
N THR A 29 -12.61 -7.74 16.39
CA THR A 29 -13.04 -8.03 15.02
C THR A 29 -14.45 -8.63 14.92
N MET A 30 -15.14 -8.78 16.05
CA MET A 30 -16.47 -9.36 16.20
C MET A 30 -17.28 -8.53 17.21
N PHE A 31 -17.31 -7.20 17.02
CA PHE A 31 -17.93 -6.31 17.99
C PHE A 31 -19.42 -6.62 18.16
N GLY A 32 -19.84 -6.89 19.40
CA GLY A 32 -21.20 -7.34 19.72
C GLY A 32 -21.54 -8.75 19.21
N GLY A 33 -20.53 -9.58 18.91
CA GLY A 33 -20.73 -10.94 18.39
C GLY A 33 -21.15 -10.99 16.92
N VAL A 34 -21.18 -9.85 16.21
CA VAL A 34 -21.64 -9.76 14.83
C VAL A 34 -20.46 -9.83 13.86
N PRO A 35 -20.42 -10.82 12.94
CA PRO A 35 -19.42 -10.88 11.89
C PRO A 35 -19.39 -9.61 11.04
N GLY A 36 -18.17 -9.13 10.77
CA GLY A 36 -17.93 -7.99 9.90
C GLY A 36 -18.23 -6.62 10.49
N ARG A 37 -18.30 -6.51 11.82
CA ARG A 37 -18.28 -5.24 12.55
C ARG A 37 -17.07 -5.22 13.47
N TRP A 38 -16.13 -4.32 13.22
CA TRP A 38 -14.89 -4.20 13.97
C TRP A 38 -14.95 -2.97 14.87
N ARG A 39 -14.50 -3.10 16.11
CA ARG A 39 -14.28 -1.95 16.99
C ARG A 39 -12.87 -1.43 16.75
N ALA A 40 -12.79 -0.13 16.47
CA ALA A 40 -11.56 0.55 16.17
C ALA A 40 -11.43 1.82 17.00
N TRP A 41 -10.18 2.22 17.22
CA TRP A 41 -9.83 3.44 17.93
C TRP A 41 -9.00 4.34 17.03
N LYS A 42 -9.41 5.60 16.90
CA LYS A 42 -8.53 6.65 16.37
C LYS A 42 -7.40 6.89 17.36
N LEU A 43 -6.18 7.01 16.83
CA LEU A 43 -4.99 7.26 17.63
C LEU A 43 -4.54 8.71 17.53
N ASP A 44 -3.88 9.21 18.57
CA ASP A 44 -3.10 10.45 18.51
C ASP A 44 -1.69 10.21 17.90
N GLU A 45 -0.90 11.27 17.80
CA GLU A 45 0.48 11.25 17.32
C GLU A 45 1.42 10.39 18.18
N TYR A 46 1.01 10.04 19.41
CA TYR A 46 1.76 9.21 20.36
C TYR A 46 1.23 7.77 20.43
N GLY A 47 0.16 7.44 19.72
CA GLY A 47 -0.47 6.12 19.70
C GLY A 47 -1.51 5.89 20.80
N HIS A 48 -1.91 6.92 21.55
CA HIS A 48 -2.98 6.83 22.53
C HIS A 48 -4.35 6.80 21.86
N LYS A 49 -5.27 6.03 22.45
CA LYS A 49 -6.64 5.88 21.97
C LYS A 49 -7.44 7.15 22.28
N LEU A 50 -7.83 7.89 21.25
CA LEU A 50 -8.64 9.10 21.38
C LEU A 50 -10.13 8.80 21.30
N GLN A 51 -10.56 8.18 20.20
CA GLN A 51 -11.97 8.02 19.89
C GLN A 51 -12.27 6.59 19.45
N CYS A 52 -13.24 5.96 20.11
CA CYS A 52 -13.76 4.66 19.72
C CYS A 52 -14.83 4.80 18.62
N GLY A 53 -14.82 3.86 17.67
CA GLY A 53 -15.83 3.73 16.63
C GLY A 53 -16.00 2.28 16.18
N ILE A 54 -16.96 2.07 15.29
CA ILE A 54 -17.21 0.78 14.64
C ILE A 54 -16.93 0.96 13.16
N ILE A 55 -16.08 0.11 12.61
CA ILE A 55 -15.74 0.06 11.19
C ILE A 55 -16.17 -1.29 10.60
N PRO A 56 -16.52 -1.38 9.31
CA PRO A 56 -16.76 -2.65 8.62
C PRO A 56 -15.47 -3.47 8.51
N ASN A 57 -15.57 -4.80 8.39
CA ASN A 57 -14.41 -5.62 8.05
C ASN A 57 -14.01 -5.43 6.59
N LYS A 58 -12.74 -5.74 6.29
CA LYS A 58 -12.16 -5.71 4.94
C LYS A 58 -13.07 -6.32 3.87
N LEU A 59 -13.55 -7.56 4.11
CA LEU A 59 -14.39 -8.28 3.15
C LEU A 59 -15.69 -7.54 2.80
N LYS A 60 -16.39 -6.95 3.77
CA LYS A 60 -17.64 -6.21 3.48
C LYS A 60 -17.38 -4.94 2.68
N VAL A 61 -16.27 -4.25 2.96
CA VAL A 61 -15.92 -3.04 2.21
C VAL A 61 -15.57 -3.39 0.76
N GLU A 62 -14.78 -4.44 0.56
CA GLU A 62 -14.39 -4.89 -0.78
C GLU A 62 -15.55 -5.44 -1.59
N GLU A 63 -16.46 -6.20 -0.96
CA GLU A 63 -17.69 -6.67 -1.59
C GLU A 63 -18.55 -5.49 -2.06
N GLU A 64 -18.80 -4.49 -1.20
CA GLU A 64 -19.57 -3.30 -1.59
C GLU A 64 -18.88 -2.47 -2.67
N LEU A 65 -17.56 -2.31 -2.62
CA LEU A 65 -16.80 -1.58 -3.65
C LEU A 65 -16.88 -2.28 -5.01
N ARG A 66 -16.78 -3.62 -5.03
CA ARG A 66 -16.96 -4.40 -6.26
C ARG A 66 -18.36 -4.24 -6.83
N MET A 67 -19.38 -4.25 -5.97
CA MET A 67 -20.77 -4.00 -6.39
C MET A 67 -20.99 -2.56 -6.92
N LEU A 68 -20.27 -1.56 -6.39
CA LEU A 68 -20.31 -0.19 -6.90
C LEU A 68 -19.56 -0.02 -8.23
N GLY A 69 -18.41 -0.67 -8.39
CA GLY A 69 -17.62 -0.66 -9.63
C GLY A 69 -18.38 -1.28 -10.80
N ASP A 70 -19.06 -2.41 -10.56
CA ASP A 70 -19.90 -3.08 -11.56
C ASP A 70 -21.07 -2.21 -12.03
N LEU A 71 -21.62 -1.33 -11.18
CA LEU A 71 -22.72 -0.43 -11.55
C LEU A 71 -22.25 0.74 -12.44
N GLN A 72 -21.00 1.17 -12.31
CA GLN A 72 -20.45 2.27 -13.10
C GLN A 72 -20.15 1.84 -14.54
N ASP A 73 -19.83 0.56 -14.78
CA ASP A 73 -19.68 -0.03 -16.11
C ASP A 73 -21.02 -0.33 -16.83
N VAL A 74 -22.12 -0.39 -16.07
CA VAL A 74 -23.47 -0.56 -16.66
C VAL A 74 -24.05 0.78 -17.14
N GLU A 75 -23.72 1.90 -16.50
CA GLU A 75 -24.19 3.23 -16.95
C GLU A 75 -23.50 3.72 -18.24
N THR A 76 -22.25 3.32 -18.51
CA THR A 76 -21.53 3.67 -19.75
C THR A 76 -21.97 2.82 -20.95
N THR A 77 -22.56 1.65 -20.72
CA THR A 77 -23.07 0.76 -21.78
C THR A 77 -24.55 0.98 -22.10
N ALA A 78 -25.31 1.69 -21.25
CA ALA A 78 -26.74 1.95 -21.48
C ALA A 78 -27.07 2.98 -22.59
N ARG A 79 -26.07 3.65 -23.18
CA ARG A 79 -26.31 4.68 -24.23
C ARG A 79 -25.95 4.26 -25.67
N ARG A 80 -25.57 3.00 -25.92
CA ARG A 80 -25.35 2.51 -27.29
C ARG A 80 -25.90 1.10 -27.46
N GLY A 81 -27.18 1.00 -27.84
CA GLY A 81 -27.76 -0.31 -28.10
C GLY A 81 -29.21 -0.39 -28.56
N SER A 82 -29.79 0.67 -29.16
CA SER A 82 -30.89 0.40 -30.08
C SER A 82 -30.32 -0.21 -31.35
N THR A 83 -30.42 -1.54 -31.48
CA THR A 83 -30.79 -2.23 -32.73
C THR A 83 -30.81 -3.76 -32.56
N SER A 84 -32.00 -4.32 -32.85
CA SER A 84 -32.21 -5.47 -33.72
C SER A 84 -31.75 -6.88 -33.31
N ALA A 85 -32.79 -7.70 -33.10
CA ALA A 85 -33.01 -9.03 -33.68
C ALA A 85 -32.28 -10.26 -33.12
N ARG A 86 -33.13 -11.14 -32.54
CA ARG A 86 -33.21 -12.58 -32.79
C ARG A 86 -31.94 -13.40 -32.51
N ARG A 87 -31.97 -14.17 -31.42
CA ARG A 87 -31.78 -15.64 -31.43
C ARG A 87 -32.23 -16.27 -30.11
N SER A 88 -33.21 -17.17 -30.25
CA SER A 88 -33.76 -18.07 -29.24
C SER A 88 -32.75 -19.14 -28.84
N PHE A 89 -32.66 -19.45 -27.53
CA PHE A 89 -32.13 -20.72 -27.03
C PHE A 89 -32.87 -21.16 -25.76
N PHE A 90 -34.14 -21.56 -25.92
CA PHE A 90 -34.76 -22.48 -24.97
C PHE A 90 -33.98 -23.81 -25.02
N LYS A 91 -33.14 -24.10 -24.01
CA LYS A 91 -32.71 -25.46 -23.69
C LYS A 91 -33.25 -25.86 -22.32
N ARG A 92 -34.24 -26.74 -22.37
CA ARG A 92 -34.88 -27.44 -21.25
C ARG A 92 -33.87 -28.42 -20.64
N ILE A 93 -33.41 -28.20 -19.42
CA ILE A 93 -32.55 -29.14 -18.67
C ILE A 93 -33.45 -30.16 -17.97
N LYS A 94 -33.28 -31.45 -18.29
CA LYS A 94 -33.90 -32.60 -17.59
C LYS A 94 -33.08 -32.93 -16.33
N PRO A 95 -33.71 -33.36 -15.21
CA PRO A 95 -33.00 -33.74 -14.00
C PRO A 95 -32.51 -35.19 -14.08
N GLN A 96 -31.21 -35.40 -13.83
CA GLN A 96 -30.66 -36.72 -13.54
C GLN A 96 -30.62 -36.91 -12.01
N ARG A 97 -31.21 -38.02 -11.57
CA ARG A 97 -31.22 -38.51 -10.18
C ARG A 97 -30.05 -39.46 -9.96
N SER A 98 -29.38 -39.31 -8.83
CA SER A 98 -28.59 -40.30 -8.06
C SER A 98 -27.50 -39.52 -7.30
N SER A 99 -27.01 -39.88 -6.13
CA SER A 99 -27.41 -40.76 -5.03
C SER A 99 -26.36 -40.50 -3.94
N SER A 100 -26.75 -40.70 -2.69
CA SER A 100 -25.95 -40.60 -1.45
C SER A 100 -24.43 -40.79 -1.57
N ARG A 101 -23.67 -39.95 -0.86
CA ARG A 101 -22.89 -40.40 0.31
C ARG A 101 -22.40 -39.23 1.14
N ASP A 102 -22.61 -39.40 2.42
CA ASP A 102 -22.39 -38.47 3.50
C ASP A 102 -20.92 -38.46 3.93
N SER A 103 -20.50 -37.32 4.46
CA SER A 103 -19.44 -37.13 5.45
C SER A 103 -17.99 -37.53 5.09
N LYS A 104 -17.10 -36.51 5.07
CA LYS A 104 -15.91 -36.40 5.95
C LYS A 104 -14.76 -35.66 5.26
N GLU A 105 -14.86 -34.33 5.14
CA GLU A 105 -13.68 -33.46 4.93
C GLU A 105 -13.82 -32.16 5.75
N LEU A 106 -13.72 -32.30 7.07
CA LEU A 106 -13.49 -31.19 8.00
C LEU A 106 -12.03 -31.23 8.47
N ALA A 107 -11.09 -30.92 7.57
CA ALA A 107 -9.72 -30.49 7.92
C ALA A 107 -8.87 -30.29 6.65
N SER A 108 -9.17 -29.29 5.82
CA SER A 108 -8.19 -28.77 4.87
C SER A 108 -8.53 -27.33 4.46
N PHE A 109 -8.49 -26.42 5.43
CA PHE A 109 -8.35 -24.99 5.16
C PHE A 109 -6.99 -24.54 5.70
N SER A 110 -5.94 -25.14 5.16
CA SER A 110 -4.58 -24.64 5.30
C SER A 110 -4.33 -23.62 4.19
N ASN A 111 -3.90 -22.43 4.60
CA ASN A 111 -3.67 -21.16 3.89
C ASN A 111 -2.81 -21.18 2.60
N THR A 112 -2.82 -22.21 1.76
CA THR A 112 -1.91 -22.32 0.61
C THR A 112 -2.58 -22.15 -0.76
N HIS A 113 -3.92 -22.18 -0.86
CA HIS A 113 -4.59 -22.06 -2.15
C HIS A 113 -4.97 -20.63 -2.56
N LEU A 114 -4.85 -19.63 -1.66
CA LEU A 114 -5.09 -18.22 -2.01
C LEU A 114 -3.84 -17.52 -2.55
N SER A 115 -2.65 -18.08 -2.33
CA SER A 115 -1.39 -17.51 -2.82
C SER A 115 -1.11 -17.80 -4.30
N LEU A 116 -1.78 -18.80 -4.89
CA LEU A 116 -1.52 -19.22 -6.28
C LEU A 116 -2.51 -18.65 -7.30
N TYR A 117 -3.54 -17.91 -6.85
CA TYR A 117 -4.53 -17.30 -7.74
C TYR A 117 -4.26 -15.81 -8.01
N ILE A 118 -3.24 -15.23 -7.37
CA ILE A 118 -2.87 -13.81 -7.54
C ILE A 118 -2.07 -13.59 -8.85
N ASP A 119 -1.50 -14.63 -9.45
CA ASP A 119 -0.54 -14.47 -10.55
C ASP A 119 -1.15 -14.56 -11.96
N ALA A 120 -2.48 -14.65 -12.10
CA ALA A 120 -3.06 -14.99 -13.40
C ALA A 120 -4.43 -14.37 -13.73
N VAL A 121 -4.82 -13.18 -13.25
CA VAL A 121 -5.97 -12.47 -13.85
C VAL A 121 -5.84 -10.94 -13.76
N SER A 122 -5.39 -10.35 -14.87
CA SER A 122 -5.82 -9.05 -15.43
C SER A 122 -5.45 -7.73 -14.71
N LEU A 123 -4.59 -6.99 -15.41
CA LEU A 123 -4.11 -5.61 -15.28
C LEU A 123 -5.16 -4.48 -15.12
N ASN A 124 -6.39 -4.77 -14.70
CA ASN A 124 -7.44 -3.75 -14.48
C ASN A 124 -8.07 -3.80 -13.06
N ASP A 125 -7.64 -4.69 -12.18
CA ASP A 125 -8.06 -4.67 -10.78
C ASP A 125 -6.99 -3.99 -9.94
N VAL A 126 -7.05 -2.65 -9.87
CA VAL A 126 -6.31 -1.89 -8.85
C VAL A 126 -6.87 -2.39 -7.52
N GLY A 127 -6.19 -3.38 -6.93
CA GLY A 127 -6.64 -4.07 -5.72
C GLY A 127 -7.15 -3.06 -4.70
N LEU A 128 -8.47 -3.05 -4.51
CA LEU A 128 -9.14 -2.07 -3.67
C LEU A 128 -8.73 -2.30 -2.20
N CYS A 129 -7.63 -1.70 -1.78
CA CYS A 129 -7.12 -1.79 -0.42
C CYS A 129 -7.98 -0.98 0.54
N SER A 130 -9.13 -1.51 0.97
CA SER A 130 -10.00 -0.85 1.95
C SER A 130 -9.27 -0.52 3.25
N TYR A 131 -8.39 -1.44 3.69
CA TYR A 131 -7.50 -1.27 4.83
C TYR A 131 -6.11 -1.84 4.51
N GLN A 132 -5.06 -1.08 4.84
CA GLN A 132 -3.69 -1.57 4.86
C GLN A 132 -3.26 -1.81 6.31
N ARG A 133 -2.65 -2.96 6.58
CA ARG A 133 -2.00 -3.17 7.87
C ARG A 133 -0.75 -2.30 7.93
N VAL A 134 -0.66 -1.50 8.98
CA VAL A 134 0.48 -0.62 9.21
C VAL A 134 1.11 -0.94 10.55
N GLU A 135 2.33 -0.46 10.74
CA GLU A 135 3.00 -0.45 12.03
C GLU A 135 3.54 0.95 12.31
N ARG A 136 3.60 1.31 13.59
CA ARG A 136 4.20 2.58 14.00
C ARG A 136 5.70 2.38 14.09
N LEU A 137 6.43 3.08 13.24
CA LEU A 137 7.89 3.12 13.31
C LEU A 137 8.36 4.42 13.96
N GLU A 138 9.02 4.28 15.11
CA GLU A 138 9.59 5.40 15.85
C GLU A 138 11.06 5.59 15.47
N TYR A 139 11.31 6.51 14.55
CA TYR A 139 12.65 6.94 14.19
C TYR A 139 12.87 8.37 14.65
N LYS A 140 13.86 8.56 15.54
CA LYS A 140 14.30 9.89 15.98
C LYS A 140 14.91 10.69 14.82
N PHE A 141 15.66 10.00 13.97
CA PHE A 141 16.30 10.57 12.78
C PHE A 141 15.88 9.79 11.55
N ARG A 142 15.65 10.51 10.45
CA ARG A 142 15.09 9.95 9.22
C ARG A 142 15.88 10.44 8.01
N PRO A 143 15.94 9.65 6.92
CA PRO A 143 16.36 10.18 5.63
C PRO A 143 15.40 11.28 5.20
N VAL A 144 15.94 12.35 4.62
CA VAL A 144 15.20 13.53 4.16
C VAL A 144 15.54 13.78 2.70
N LEU A 145 14.51 13.93 1.87
CA LEU A 145 14.65 14.32 0.48
C LEU A 145 14.04 15.71 0.30
N VAL A 146 14.82 16.64 -0.24
CA VAL A 146 14.35 18.01 -0.52
C VAL A 146 14.22 18.18 -2.03
N LEU A 147 12.99 18.38 -2.50
CA LEU A 147 12.67 18.49 -3.91
C LEU A 147 12.25 19.92 -4.28
N GLY A 148 12.59 20.34 -5.49
CA GLY A 148 12.15 21.61 -6.09
C GLY A 148 13.30 22.54 -6.49
N PRO A 149 13.02 23.65 -7.20
CA PRO A 149 14.05 24.52 -7.79
C PRO A 149 15.01 25.18 -6.79
N LEU A 150 14.63 25.25 -5.51
CA LEU A 150 15.43 25.84 -4.43
C LEU A 150 15.95 24.78 -3.46
N SER A 151 15.92 23.50 -3.82
CA SER A 151 16.34 22.40 -2.94
C SER A 151 17.73 22.63 -2.39
N GLU A 152 18.69 22.99 -3.24
CA GLU A 152 20.08 23.24 -2.83
C GLU A 152 20.18 24.34 -1.75
N CYS A 153 19.52 25.49 -1.97
CA CYS A 153 19.51 26.59 -1.00
C CYS A 153 18.86 26.18 0.32
N VAL A 154 17.77 25.40 0.27
CA VAL A 154 17.10 24.89 1.47
C VAL A 154 18.00 23.91 2.21
N ILE A 155 18.65 23.00 1.51
CA ILE A 155 19.58 22.02 2.10
C ILE A 155 20.75 22.75 2.78
N GLU A 156 21.38 23.73 2.11
CA GLU A 156 22.43 24.55 2.72
C GLU A 156 21.94 25.23 3.99
N LYS A 157 20.76 25.87 3.94
CA LYS A 157 20.20 26.60 5.08
C LYS A 157 19.88 25.68 6.26
N LEU A 158 19.35 24.47 6.01
CA LEU A 158 19.10 23.45 7.03
C LEU A 158 20.39 23.03 7.73
N CYS A 159 21.46 22.76 6.98
CA CYS A 159 22.75 22.36 7.56
C CYS A 159 23.43 23.49 8.34
N ILE A 160 23.24 24.75 7.94
CA ILE A 160 23.81 25.92 8.62
C ILE A 160 23.04 26.26 9.89
N ASP A 161 21.71 26.33 9.81
CA ASP A 161 20.87 26.80 10.92
C ASP A 161 20.63 25.71 11.97
N PHE A 162 20.65 24.44 11.54
CA PHE A 162 20.36 23.28 12.39
C PHE A 162 21.39 22.15 12.23
N PRO A 163 22.69 22.43 12.48
CA PRO A 163 23.76 21.43 12.28
C PRO A 163 23.56 20.19 13.15
N GLU A 164 23.10 20.34 14.39
CA GLU A 164 22.80 19.24 15.32
C GLU A 164 21.59 18.39 14.92
N GLN A 165 20.88 18.75 13.85
CA GLN A 165 19.70 18.02 13.38
C GLN A 165 19.85 17.53 11.95
N PHE A 166 20.50 18.28 11.05
CA PHE A 166 20.53 17.98 9.62
C PHE A 166 21.95 17.89 9.08
N HIS A 167 22.24 16.78 8.39
CA HIS A 167 23.51 16.56 7.73
C HIS A 167 23.29 16.03 6.32
N ARG A 168 24.09 16.49 5.36
CA ARG A 168 24.13 15.92 4.01
C ARG A 168 24.73 14.53 4.04
N CYS A 169 24.07 13.59 3.38
CA CYS A 169 24.61 12.26 3.14
C CYS A 169 25.88 12.38 2.29
N GLN A 170 26.98 11.75 2.74
CA GLN A 170 28.24 11.75 2.01
C GLN A 170 28.28 10.53 1.09
N PRO A 171 28.31 10.71 -0.25
CA PRO A 171 28.41 9.59 -1.17
C PRO A 171 29.80 8.96 -1.10
N SER A 172 29.84 7.63 -1.21
CA SER A 172 31.08 6.86 -1.41
C SER A 172 31.51 6.92 -2.87
N GLN A 173 32.81 6.72 -3.15
CA GLN A 173 33.34 6.72 -4.51
C GLN A 173 34.05 5.40 -4.82
N MET A 174 33.81 4.84 -6.00
CA MET A 174 34.46 3.60 -6.44
C MET A 174 34.69 3.57 -7.96
N ARG A 175 35.76 2.90 -8.40
CA ARG A 175 35.94 2.51 -9.81
C ARG A 175 35.29 1.15 -10.02
N CYS A 176 34.25 1.12 -10.82
CA CYS A 176 33.51 -0.09 -11.17
C CYS A 176 32.81 0.07 -12.52
N THR A 177 32.15 -0.97 -12.98
CA THR A 177 31.30 -0.90 -14.17
C THR A 177 29.94 -0.28 -13.82
N LYS A 178 29.18 0.12 -14.85
CA LYS A 178 27.79 0.56 -14.67
C LYS A 178 26.91 -0.59 -14.18
N GLU A 179 27.17 -1.81 -14.67
CA GLU A 179 26.45 -3.03 -14.30
C GLU A 179 26.59 -3.32 -12.79
N ASP A 180 27.77 -3.11 -12.20
CA ASP A 180 27.96 -3.25 -10.75
C ASP A 180 27.04 -2.31 -9.94
N MET A 181 26.84 -1.08 -10.43
CA MET A 181 25.95 -0.11 -9.78
C MET A 181 24.47 -0.48 -9.95
N GLU A 182 24.06 -0.88 -11.16
CA GLU A 182 22.70 -1.33 -11.46
C GLU A 182 22.34 -2.57 -10.62
N ASN A 183 23.26 -3.54 -10.51
CA ASN A 183 23.11 -4.70 -9.63
C ASN A 183 23.00 -4.29 -8.16
N GLY A 184 23.77 -3.28 -7.73
CA GLY A 184 23.68 -2.74 -6.37
C GLY A 184 22.32 -2.13 -6.07
N VAL A 185 21.73 -1.41 -7.02
CA VAL A 185 20.38 -0.85 -6.91
C VAL A 185 19.32 -1.96 -6.90
N GLN A 186 19.40 -2.91 -7.83
CA GLN A 186 18.43 -4.01 -7.93
C GLN A 186 18.40 -4.90 -6.68
N ASN A 187 19.55 -5.05 -6.00
CA ASN A 187 19.66 -5.82 -4.76
C ASN A 187 19.41 -4.99 -3.49
N ASN A 188 18.89 -3.76 -3.60
CA ASN A 188 18.65 -2.85 -2.47
C ASN A 188 19.92 -2.58 -1.62
N ALA A 189 21.11 -2.64 -2.22
CA ALA A 189 22.37 -2.30 -1.55
C ALA A 189 22.71 -0.82 -1.75
N ILE A 190 22.39 -0.28 -2.92
CA ILE A 190 22.65 1.10 -3.33
C ILE A 190 21.31 1.85 -3.46
N ALA A 191 21.23 3.01 -2.83
CA ALA A 191 20.08 3.91 -2.90
C ALA A 191 20.10 4.78 -4.16
N ASP A 192 21.28 5.30 -4.51
CA ASP A 192 21.48 6.14 -5.70
C ASP A 192 22.95 6.12 -6.12
N TYR A 193 23.22 6.39 -7.41
CA TYR A 193 24.58 6.55 -7.92
C TYR A 193 24.66 7.50 -9.12
N ARG A 194 25.83 8.13 -9.30
CA ARG A 194 26.14 9.03 -10.41
C ARG A 194 27.56 8.82 -10.92
N ARG A 195 27.77 9.04 -12.22
CA ARG A 195 29.09 8.96 -12.83
C ARG A 195 29.83 10.31 -12.73
N ARG A 196 31.04 10.30 -12.18
CA ARG A 196 31.98 11.44 -12.17
C ARG A 196 33.28 11.05 -12.87
N GLY A 197 33.31 11.22 -14.20
CA GLY A 197 34.46 10.85 -15.02
C GLY A 197 34.69 9.34 -15.03
N SER A 198 35.80 8.90 -14.42
CA SER A 198 36.19 7.48 -14.30
C SER A 198 35.74 6.81 -13.01
N LEU A 199 35.11 7.57 -12.11
CA LEU A 199 34.58 7.08 -10.83
C LEU A 199 33.05 7.12 -10.84
N PHE A 200 32.45 6.24 -10.05
CA PHE A 200 31.06 6.32 -9.65
C PHE A 200 30.99 6.83 -8.21
N GLU A 201 30.14 7.82 -7.97
CA GLU A 201 29.73 8.22 -6.63
C GLU A 201 28.40 7.54 -6.33
N TYR A 202 28.24 6.95 -5.15
CA TYR A 202 27.05 6.18 -4.79
C TYR A 202 26.75 6.29 -3.29
N THR A 203 25.48 6.14 -2.94
CA THR A 203 25.02 6.09 -1.54
C THR A 203 24.45 4.70 -1.27
N THR A 204 24.92 4.03 -0.20
CA THR A 204 24.39 2.72 0.18
C THR A 204 23.20 2.86 1.12
N ILE A 205 22.24 1.93 1.04
CA ILE A 205 21.12 1.90 1.99
C ILE A 205 21.64 1.76 3.42
N GLN A 206 22.68 0.93 3.62
CA GLN A 206 23.30 0.72 4.93
C GLN A 206 23.85 2.03 5.52
N SER A 207 24.52 2.86 4.72
CA SER A 207 25.06 4.15 5.20
C SER A 207 23.96 5.12 5.66
N ILE A 208 22.78 5.06 5.04
CA ILE A 208 21.61 5.86 5.44
C ILE A 208 21.04 5.34 6.76
N LEU A 209 20.87 4.02 6.90
CA LEU A 209 20.29 3.37 8.08
C LEU A 209 21.19 3.45 9.32
N ASP A 210 22.50 3.46 9.13
CA ASP A 210 23.47 3.56 10.21
C ASP A 210 23.59 5.00 10.77
N ASN A 211 23.07 6.01 10.07
CA ASN A 211 23.04 7.38 10.56
C ASN A 211 21.98 7.56 11.66
N LYS A 212 22.43 7.44 12.91
CA LYS A 212 21.58 7.53 14.12
C LYS A 212 21.71 8.84 14.88
N GLN A 213 22.39 9.84 14.32
CA GLN A 213 22.71 11.09 15.03
C GLN A 213 21.99 12.30 14.44
N HIS A 214 21.63 12.27 13.15
CA HIS A 214 21.04 13.40 12.43
C HIS A 214 20.05 12.94 11.37
N HIS A 215 19.11 13.80 11.01
CA HIS A 215 18.36 13.67 9.77
C HIS A 215 19.33 13.73 8.58
N CYS A 216 19.36 12.64 7.82
CA CYS A 216 20.31 12.46 6.72
C CYS A 216 19.67 12.97 5.43
N ILE A 217 20.14 14.10 4.92
CA ILE A 217 19.64 14.68 3.67
C ILE A 217 20.26 13.93 2.49
N LEU A 218 19.42 13.30 1.68
CA LEU A 218 19.81 12.57 0.49
C LEU A 218 19.96 13.56 -0.69
N ASP A 219 21.19 13.73 -1.17
CA ASP A 219 21.51 14.50 -2.37
C ASP A 219 21.33 13.60 -3.62
N THR A 220 20.07 13.34 -3.98
CA THR A 220 19.74 12.57 -5.20
C THR A 220 19.67 13.52 -6.40
N ILE A 221 20.33 13.17 -7.50
CA ILE A 221 20.22 13.91 -8.75
C ILE A 221 19.10 13.30 -9.58
N ASP A 222 18.18 14.15 -10.07
CA ASP A 222 17.17 13.91 -11.12
C ASP A 222 16.77 12.44 -11.41
N ASN A 223 15.51 12.12 -11.07
CA ASN A 223 14.72 10.93 -11.45
C ASN A 223 14.94 9.61 -10.68
N SER A 224 15.80 9.51 -9.66
CA SER A 224 15.97 8.26 -8.88
C SER A 224 15.05 8.12 -7.66
N TYR A 225 14.22 9.11 -7.32
CA TYR A 225 13.31 9.03 -6.17
C TYR A 225 12.26 7.93 -6.26
N GLN A 226 11.93 7.43 -7.47
CA GLN A 226 11.02 6.29 -7.63
C GLN A 226 11.58 4.99 -7.03
N LEU A 227 12.91 4.87 -6.88
CA LEU A 227 13.55 3.68 -6.31
C LEU A 227 13.57 3.68 -4.78
N LEU A 228 13.38 4.84 -4.14
CA LEU A 228 13.33 4.97 -2.68
C LEU A 228 11.96 4.62 -2.08
N PHE A 229 10.93 4.53 -2.94
CA PHE A 229 9.57 4.13 -2.56
C PHE A 229 9.10 3.01 -3.48
N PRO A 230 9.63 1.77 -3.32
CA PRO A 230 9.02 0.62 -3.99
C PRO A 230 7.58 0.46 -3.47
N GLU A 231 6.62 0.29 -4.39
CA GLU A 231 5.23 -0.05 -4.06
C GLU A 231 5.11 -1.38 -3.29
#